data_AF-A0A924B9Y6-F1
#
_entry.id   AF-A0A924B9Y6-F1
#
_cell.length_a   1.000
_cell.length_b   1.000
_cell.length_c   1.000
_cell.angle_alpha   90.00
_cell.angle_beta   90.00
_cell.angle_gamma   90.00
#
_symmetry.space_group_name_H-M   'P 1'
#
loop_
_entity.id
_entity.type
_entity.pdbx_description
1 polymer ?
#
loop_
_entity_poly.entity_id
_entity_poly.type
_entity_poly.pdbx_seq_one_letter_code
_entity_poly.pdbx_strand_id
1 'polypeptide(L)'
;MSVMSVRVNDDKKKLLKVIASAEGKTISGIVEELIESYIDKNKNKIIKFTRNDEQNELMKLSEKTFSEEWDNEEDEIYNEL
;
A
#
# COMPACT_ATOMS: atom_id res chain seq x y z
N MET A 1 -8.47 -10.66 -17.68
CA MET A 1 -7.99 -9.28 -17.49
C MET A 1 -9.15 -8.44 -17.02
N SER A 2 -8.97 -7.64 -15.98
CA SER A 2 -9.95 -6.63 -15.56
C SER A 2 -9.90 -5.43 -16.53
N VAL A 3 -11.01 -4.71 -16.66
CA VAL A 3 -11.09 -3.52 -17.52
C VAL A 3 -11.06 -2.27 -16.63
N MET A 4 -10.16 -1.34 -16.95
CA MET A 4 -10.08 -0.01 -16.32
C MET A 4 -10.43 1.05 -17.38
N SER A 5 -11.34 1.96 -17.03
CA SER A 5 -11.67 3.10 -17.88
C SER A 5 -11.12 4.38 -17.26
N VAL A 6 -10.35 5.15 -18.03
CA VAL A 6 -9.73 6.40 -17.58
C VAL A 6 -10.20 7.54 -18.49
N ARG A 7 -10.66 8.64 -17.88
CA ARG A 7 -11.00 9.86 -18.61
C ARG A 7 -9.76 10.74 -18.74
N VAL A 8 -9.45 11.10 -19.98
CA VAL A 8 -8.35 12.00 -20.33
C VAL A 8 -8.87 13.11 -21.23
N ASN A 9 -8.23 14.28 -21.18
CA ASN A 9 -8.48 15.36 -22.13
C ASN A 9 -8.16 14.87 -23.56
N ASP A 10 -8.96 15.28 -24.54
CA ASP A 10 -8.83 14.90 -25.94
C ASP A 10 -7.46 15.28 -26.53
N ASP A 11 -6.90 16.44 -26.16
CA ASP A 11 -5.57 16.86 -26.63
C ASP A 11 -4.48 15.90 -26.17
N LYS A 12 -4.55 15.47 -24.90
CA LYS A 12 -3.62 14.47 -24.34
C LYS A 12 -3.78 13.12 -25.02
N LYS A 13 -5.02 12.71 -25.31
CA LYS A 13 -5.32 11.47 -26.03
C LYS A 13 -4.74 11.48 -27.45
N LYS A 14 -4.88 12.59 -28.17
CA LYS A 14 -4.30 12.78 -29.51
C LYS A 14 -2.78 12.70 -29.47
N LEU A 15 -2.15 13.42 -28.54
CA LEU A 15 -0.70 13.39 -28.39
C LEU A 15 -0.19 11.99 -28.07
N LEU A 16 -0.85 11.29 -27.14
CA LEU A 16 -0.51 9.91 -26.78
C LEU A 16 -0.61 8.96 -27.97
N LYS A 17 -1.60 9.16 -28.85
CA LYS A 17 -1.75 8.37 -30.09
C LYS A 17 -0.58 8.59 -31.06
N VAL A 18 -0.11 9.84 -31.20
CA VAL A 18 1.05 10.18 -32.03
C VAL A 18 2.32 9.52 -31.47
N ILE A 19 2.54 9.61 -30.16
CA ILE A 19 3.68 8.99 -29.48
C ILE A 19 3.64 7.47 -29.68
N ALA A 20 2.50 6.83 -29.40
CA ALA A 20 2.31 5.39 -29.60
C ALA A 20 2.65 4.96 -31.03
N SER A 21 2.21 5.72 -32.03
CA SER A 21 2.49 5.43 -33.43
C SER A 21 3.99 5.58 -33.76
N ALA A 22 4.66 6.60 -33.22
CA ALA A 22 6.08 6.84 -33.41
C ALA A 22 6.95 5.75 -32.76
N GLU A 23 6.53 5.21 -31.62
CA GLU A 23 7.24 4.15 -30.89
C GLU A 23 6.86 2.73 -31.34
N GLY A 24 5.92 2.58 -32.28
CA GLY A 24 5.42 1.27 -32.71
C GLY A 24 4.62 0.54 -31.63
N LYS A 25 4.05 1.27 -30.67
CA LYS A 25 3.29 0.75 -29.53
C LYS A 25 1.80 1.06 -29.66
N THR A 26 0.98 0.37 -28.85
CA THR A 26 -0.42 0.75 -28.66
C THR A 26 -0.55 1.74 -27.50
N ILE A 27 -1.66 2.49 -27.47
CA ILE A 27 -1.97 3.35 -26.31
C ILE A 27 -2.02 2.50 -25.01
N SER A 28 -2.62 1.32 -25.08
CA SER A 28 -2.69 0.40 -23.93
C SER A 28 -1.31 -0.01 -23.45
N GLY A 29 -0.39 -0.34 -24.36
CA GLY A 29 0.98 -0.72 -24.01
C GLY A 29 1.74 0.42 -23.32
N ILE A 30 1.61 1.66 -23.80
CA ILE A 30 2.22 2.82 -23.11
C ILE A 30 1.62 3.00 -21.71
N VAL A 31 0.30 2.88 -21.57
CA VAL A 31 -0.37 3.04 -20.27
C VAL A 31 0.05 1.92 -19.31
N GLU A 32 0.19 0.70 -19.79
CA GLU A 32 0.65 -0.46 -19.00
C GLU A 32 2.09 -0.24 -18.49
N GLU A 33 3.02 0.15 -19.36
CA GLU A 33 4.41 0.47 -18.97
C GLU A 33 4.47 1.59 -17.93
N LEU A 34 3.62 2.62 -18.07
CA LEU A 34 3.53 3.73 -17.10
C LEU A 34 2.97 3.26 -15.75
N ILE A 35 1.96 2.39 -15.76
CA ILE A 35 1.38 1.82 -14.54
C ILE A 35 2.43 0.97 -13.83
N GLU A 36 3.10 0.06 -14.54
CA GLU A 36 4.17 -0.79 -13.98
C GLU A 36 5.30 0.05 -13.38
N SER A 37 5.79 1.03 -14.15
CA SER A 37 6.84 1.95 -13.68
C SER A 37 6.42 2.72 -12.44
N TYR A 38 5.15 3.15 -12.35
CA TYR A 38 4.63 3.85 -11.19
C TYR A 38 4.52 2.93 -9.97
N ILE A 39 4.09 1.67 -10.17
CA ILE A 39 4.04 0.66 -9.11
C ILE A 39 5.45 0.40 -8.57
N ASP A 40 6.41 0.10 -9.44
CA ASP A 40 7.77 -0.22 -9.05
C ASP A 40 8.45 0.93 -8.30
N LYS A 41 8.28 2.16 -8.79
CA LYS A 41 8.80 3.37 -8.12
C LYS A 41 8.26 3.54 -6.70
N ASN A 42 7.03 3.11 -6.44
CA ASN A 42 6.37 3.31 -5.15
C ASN A 42 6.31 2.04 -4.30
N LYS A 43 6.75 0.89 -4.80
CA LYS A 43 6.75 -0.41 -4.10
C LYS A 43 7.42 -0.31 -2.73
N ASN A 44 8.57 0.37 -2.65
CA ASN A 44 9.29 0.59 -1.39
C ASN A 44 8.53 1.48 -0.38
N LYS A 45 7.69 2.40 -0.86
CA LYS A 45 6.82 3.20 0.01
C LYS A 45 5.64 2.36 0.50
N ILE A 46 5.05 1.57 -0.38
CA ILE A 46 3.95 0.65 -0.05
C ILE A 46 4.42 -0.33 1.03
N ILE A 47 5.59 -0.96 0.87
CA ILE A 47 6.16 -1.86 1.89
C ILE A 47 6.32 -1.15 3.24
N LYS A 48 6.72 0.13 3.26
CA LYS A 48 6.80 0.91 4.51
C LYS A 48 5.44 1.19 5.13
N PHE A 49 4.42 1.49 4.33
CA PHE A 49 3.05 1.68 4.82
C PHE A 49 2.46 0.37 5.34
N THR A 50 2.56 -0.73 4.57
CA THR A 50 2.05 -2.05 4.98
C THR A 50 2.77 -2.58 6.22
N ARG A 51 4.08 -2.39 6.35
CA ARG A 51 4.81 -2.74 7.58
C ARG A 51 4.37 -1.90 8.78
N ASN A 52 3.99 -0.64 8.59
CA ASN A 52 3.49 0.19 9.68
C ASN A 52 2.09 -0.23 10.12
N ASP A 53 1.24 -0.66 9.18
CA ASP A 53 -0.10 -1.15 9.51
C ASP A 53 -0.05 -2.55 10.15
N GLU A 54 0.78 -3.46 9.65
CA GLU A 54 1.04 -4.76 10.29
C GLU A 54 1.74 -4.60 11.65
N GLN A 55 2.67 -3.64 11.80
CA GLN A 55 3.24 -3.29 13.11
C GLN A 55 2.18 -2.69 14.04
N ASN A 56 1.28 -1.84 13.55
CA ASN A 56 0.20 -1.29 14.36
C ASN A 56 -0.79 -2.38 14.81
N GLU A 57 -1.09 -3.36 13.97
CA GLU A 57 -1.92 -4.50 14.36
C GLU A 57 -1.19 -5.45 15.32
N LEU A 58 0.09 -5.73 15.10
CA LEU A 58 0.93 -6.51 16.03
C LEU A 58 1.12 -5.79 17.38
N MET A 59 1.30 -4.47 17.39
CA MET A 59 1.39 -3.67 18.62
C MET A 59 0.07 -3.74 19.41
N LYS A 60 -1.08 -3.58 18.74
CA LYS A 60 -2.41 -3.72 19.38
C LYS A 60 -2.68 -5.13 19.90
N LEU A 61 -2.20 -6.17 19.21
CA LEU A 61 -2.28 -7.55 19.68
C LEU A 61 -1.37 -7.78 20.90
N SER A 62 -0.14 -7.26 20.87
CA SER A 62 0.78 -7.36 22.00
C SER A 62 0.28 -6.59 23.24
N GLU A 63 -0.37 -5.43 23.07
CA GLU A 63 -0.99 -4.71 24.19
C GLU A 63 -2.03 -5.57 24.91
N LYS A 64 -2.90 -6.28 24.19
CA LYS A 64 -3.86 -7.20 24.81
C LYS A 64 -3.20 -8.35 25.56
N THR A 65 -2.15 -8.96 24.98
CA THR A 65 -1.42 -10.06 25.63
C THR A 65 -0.70 -9.60 26.90
N PHE A 66 -0.14 -8.39 26.92
CA PHE A 66 0.47 -7.83 28.14
C PHE A 66 -0.54 -7.28 29.15
N SER A 67 -1.78 -6.99 28.73
CA SER A 67 -2.87 -6.52 29.62
C SER A 67 -3.59 -7.67 30.33
N GLU A 68 -3.66 -8.86 29.72
CA GLU A 68 -4.38 -10.02 30.26
C GLU A 68 -3.48 -10.97 31.07
N GLU A 69 -2.15 -10.96 30.88
CA GLU A 69 -1.22 -11.84 31.63
C GLU A 69 -0.64 -11.23 32.92
N TRP A 70 -0.90 -9.96 33.22
CA TRP A 70 -0.39 -9.29 34.43
C TRP A 70 -1.48 -8.74 35.36
N ASP A 71 -2.75 -9.12 35.18
CA ASP A 71 -3.77 -8.94 36.21
C ASP A 71 -3.77 -10.16 37.13
N ASN A 72 -2.65 -10.35 37.85
CA ASN A 72 -2.60 -11.29 38.96
C ASN A 72 -3.28 -10.61 40.16
N GLU A 73 -4.51 -11.03 40.47
CA GLU A 73 -5.22 -10.67 41.71
C GLU A 73 -4.41 -11.03 42.99
N GLU A 74 -3.28 -11.74 42.87
CA GLU A 74 -2.38 -12.11 43.98
C GLU A 74 -1.23 -11.12 44.25
N ASP A 75 -1.04 -10.05 43.47
CA ASP A 75 0.06 -9.08 43.70
C ASP A 75 -0.28 -7.95 44.71
N GLU A 76 -1.48 -7.93 45.29
CA GLU A 76 -1.82 -6.98 46.38
C GLU A 76 -1.31 -7.43 47.76
N ILE A 77 -0.88 -8.68 47.94
CA ILE A 77 -0.49 -9.21 49.28
C ILE A 77 0.87 -8.66 49.74
N TYR A 78 1.72 -8.15 48.84
CA TYR A 78 3.05 -7.64 49.19
C TYR A 78 3.20 -6.11 49.13
N ASN A 79 2.11 -5.36 48.92
CA ASN A 79 2.19 -3.89 48.90
C ASN A 79 2.42 -3.24 50.29
N GLU A 80 2.38 -4.01 51.38
CA GLU A 80 2.61 -3.51 52.75
C GLU A 80 3.80 -4.19 53.49
N LEU A 81 4.75 -4.79 52.78
CA LEU A 81 6.01 -5.31 53.35
C LEU A 81 7.22 -4.42 53.04
#